data_AF-Q8IIB2-F1
#
_entry.id   AF-Q8IIB2-F1
#
_cell.length_a   1.000
_cell.length_b   1.000
_cell.length_c   1.000
_cell.angle_alpha   90.00
_cell.angle_beta   90.00
_cell.angle_gamma   90.00
#
_symmetry.space_group_name_H-M   'P 1'
#
loop_
_entity.id
_entity.type
_entity.pdbx_description
1 polymer ?
#
loop_
_entity_poly.entity_id
_entity_poly.type
_entity_poly.pdbx_seq_one_letter_code
_entity_poly.pdbx_strand_id
1 'polypeptide(L)'
;MLRIGKNKAKGSLFIKKCYYTNNSKGWLREYVYTKYRISLPNIENVKYDDIYLSCPSRDDFYVFTKKVPIFLRYLKLITSLENRTNDFIDFTKKCENGLNVEKDVYLTKEELLDIMFINGYSTKEMNALDLSFCSTYQFHYPEISVLFNLDEEDVYKYCLKKRSENPQTLVHLKYEKEKNMLSSYGFIFVFLYFGLNNLVLCNAWFLSKTIPFFSVFYMLGSYFYKDIQKYINKDINLMIDENNKNKLLAEDIIYKQLKLFSKDTECTEQLISFKQYCNVLIKKYTHSYINFQKNKIVETLEKKLKEIYNDEQNYKNSLQNILIEEIIKKIYEKIKTDKTFADSILNDGINNIQNINQNDTLINYVKSELQNIQKMDQKNSIVTKVLEQYELKKQQYLAKYIIHTHELNQIKNIINKSKLNINNLNHIEYNELLQLFNTINNRFGFYVNDDSISNITSSDSESKSFTQQINKFIIDTNKSFQHKKLVAFLREFQHI
;
A
#
# COMPACT_ATOMS: atom_id res chain seq x y z
N MET A 1 -92.04 10.28 -41.02
CA MET A 1 -92.84 10.46 -39.79
C MET A 1 -92.63 9.27 -38.87
N LEU A 2 -91.76 9.37 -37.86
CA LEU A 2 -91.83 8.69 -36.54
C LEU A 2 -90.55 9.01 -35.75
N ARG A 3 -90.76 9.95 -34.82
CA ARG A 3 -89.99 10.41 -33.64
C ARG A 3 -88.53 9.92 -33.43
N ILE A 4 -87.63 10.88 -33.61
CA ILE A 4 -86.29 10.94 -33.00
C ILE A 4 -86.45 11.11 -31.48
N GLY A 5 -86.23 10.03 -30.74
CA GLY A 5 -86.20 10.01 -29.27
C GLY A 5 -84.77 10.05 -28.76
N LYS A 6 -84.39 11.20 -28.20
CA LYS A 6 -83.12 11.48 -27.52
C LYS A 6 -82.91 10.51 -26.34
N ASN A 7 -82.02 9.55 -26.47
CA ASN A 7 -81.35 8.93 -25.33
C ASN A 7 -79.83 8.90 -25.59
N LYS A 8 -79.16 9.93 -25.06
CA LYS A 8 -77.70 9.99 -24.93
C LYS A 8 -77.29 8.90 -23.93
N ALA A 9 -77.04 7.68 -24.40
CA ALA A 9 -76.28 6.70 -23.65
C ALA A 9 -74.83 7.19 -23.55
N LYS A 10 -74.54 7.97 -22.50
CA LYS A 10 -73.18 8.19 -22.00
C LYS A 10 -72.70 6.85 -21.40
N GLY A 11 -72.29 5.93 -22.26
CA GLY A 11 -71.56 4.72 -21.88
C GLY A 11 -70.12 4.89 -22.30
N SER A 12 -69.28 5.38 -21.38
CA SER A 12 -67.85 5.54 -21.59
C SER A 12 -67.18 4.17 -21.75
N LEU A 13 -67.14 3.65 -22.97
CA LEU A 13 -66.18 2.63 -23.40
C LEU A 13 -64.80 3.30 -23.48
N PHE A 14 -64.23 3.63 -22.31
CA PHE A 14 -62.80 3.89 -22.22
C PHE A 14 -62.11 2.54 -22.41
N ILE A 15 -61.76 2.25 -23.66
CA ILE A 15 -60.72 1.27 -23.97
C ILE A 15 -59.44 1.84 -23.31
N LYS A 16 -59.16 1.41 -22.07
CA LYS A 16 -57.84 1.61 -21.47
C LYS A 16 -56.88 0.87 -22.39
N LYS A 17 -56.14 1.60 -23.24
CA LYS A 17 -54.98 1.06 -23.94
C LYS A 17 -53.98 0.63 -22.88
N CYS A 18 -53.97 -0.65 -22.55
CA CYS A 18 -52.90 -1.25 -21.75
C CYS A 18 -51.66 -1.35 -22.64
N TYR A 19 -50.66 -0.50 -22.39
CA TYR A 19 -49.34 -0.63 -23.00
C TYR A 19 -48.54 -1.62 -22.15
N TYR A 20 -48.38 -2.84 -22.63
CA TYR A 20 -47.47 -3.81 -22.01
C TYR A 20 -46.05 -3.52 -22.47
N THR A 21 -45.11 -3.56 -21.52
CA THR A 21 -43.68 -3.49 -21.80
C THR A 21 -43.10 -4.89 -21.82
N ASN A 22 -42.12 -5.14 -22.69
CA ASN A 22 -41.34 -6.36 -22.58
C ASN A 22 -40.39 -6.24 -21.37
N ASN A 23 -40.71 -6.96 -20.29
CA ASN A 23 -39.93 -6.95 -19.06
C ASN A 23 -38.88 -8.07 -18.99
N SER A 24 -38.80 -8.93 -20.02
CA SER A 24 -37.94 -10.11 -19.98
C SER A 24 -36.47 -9.71 -19.80
N LYS A 25 -35.81 -10.27 -18.77
CA LYS A 25 -34.35 -10.22 -18.66
C LYS A 25 -33.77 -11.25 -19.62
N GLY A 26 -33.40 -10.81 -20.82
CA GLY A 26 -32.70 -11.66 -21.78
C GLY A 26 -33.00 -11.32 -23.22
N TRP A 27 -32.24 -11.96 -24.09
CA TRP A 27 -32.34 -11.80 -25.53
C TRP A 27 -33.56 -12.52 -26.08
N LEU A 28 -33.99 -12.06 -27.25
CA LEU A 28 -35.20 -12.52 -27.93
C LEU A 28 -35.13 -14.04 -28.14
N ARG A 29 -36.07 -14.78 -27.52
CA ARG A 29 -36.21 -16.22 -27.73
C ARG A 29 -37.20 -16.45 -28.86
N GLU A 30 -36.78 -17.18 -29.87
CA GLU A 30 -37.65 -17.58 -30.98
C GLU A 30 -38.42 -18.84 -30.60
N TYR A 31 -39.75 -18.81 -30.74
CA TYR A 31 -40.62 -19.95 -30.49
C TYR A 31 -41.24 -20.44 -31.80
N VAL A 32 -41.23 -21.75 -32.01
CA VAL A 32 -41.92 -22.41 -33.13
C VAL A 32 -43.16 -23.09 -32.57
N TYR A 33 -44.34 -22.75 -33.11
CA TYR A 33 -45.60 -23.36 -32.66
C TYR A 33 -45.67 -24.83 -33.05
N THR A 34 -46.47 -25.59 -32.30
CA THR A 34 -46.79 -26.98 -32.65
C THR A 34 -48.28 -27.11 -32.95
N LYS A 35 -48.69 -28.25 -33.49
CA LYS A 35 -50.13 -28.58 -33.67
C LYS A 35 -50.84 -28.94 -32.36
N TYR A 36 -50.11 -29.07 -31.25
CA TYR A 36 -50.64 -29.50 -29.96
C TYR A 36 -50.95 -28.28 -29.07
N ARG A 37 -52.02 -28.39 -28.27
CA ARG A 37 -52.35 -27.40 -27.25
C ARG A 37 -51.64 -27.71 -25.94
N ILE A 38 -51.44 -26.70 -25.11
CA ILE A 38 -50.91 -26.87 -23.75
C ILE A 38 -51.95 -27.67 -22.94
N SER A 39 -51.52 -28.75 -22.31
CA SER A 39 -52.34 -29.57 -21.42
C SER A 39 -51.72 -29.58 -20.02
N LEU A 40 -52.50 -29.17 -19.02
CA LEU A 40 -52.10 -29.12 -17.61
C LEU A 40 -53.02 -29.99 -16.75
N PRO A 41 -52.62 -30.39 -15.53
CA PRO A 41 -53.43 -31.24 -14.66
C PRO A 41 -54.81 -30.64 -14.39
N ASN A 42 -55.85 -31.47 -14.42
CA ASN A 42 -57.21 -31.03 -14.13
C ASN A 42 -57.35 -30.76 -12.61
N ILE A 43 -57.63 -29.51 -12.25
CA ILE A 43 -57.90 -29.09 -10.87
C ILE A 43 -59.29 -28.46 -10.85
N GLU A 44 -60.15 -28.90 -9.93
CA GLU A 44 -61.49 -28.34 -9.76
C GLU A 44 -61.43 -26.83 -9.49
N ASN A 45 -62.32 -26.08 -10.14
CA ASN A 45 -62.43 -24.63 -10.03
C ASN A 45 -61.19 -23.82 -10.47
N VAL A 46 -60.31 -24.40 -11.30
CA VAL A 46 -59.14 -23.70 -11.85
C VAL A 46 -59.19 -23.64 -13.37
N LYS A 47 -58.83 -22.47 -13.91
CA LYS A 47 -58.52 -22.26 -15.32
C LYS A 47 -57.07 -21.79 -15.45
N TYR A 48 -56.34 -22.37 -16.40
CA TYR A 48 -55.00 -21.91 -16.76
C TYR A 48 -55.10 -20.85 -17.85
N ASP A 49 -54.43 -19.71 -17.66
CA ASP A 49 -54.43 -18.63 -18.64
C ASP A 49 -53.12 -17.84 -18.63
N ASP A 50 -52.89 -17.02 -19.65
CA ASP A 50 -51.75 -16.11 -19.73
C ASP A 50 -52.02 -14.85 -18.92
N ILE A 51 -51.02 -14.35 -18.18
CA ILE A 51 -51.16 -13.21 -17.27
C ILE A 51 -51.50 -11.90 -17.99
N TYR A 52 -50.94 -11.69 -19.19
CA TYR A 52 -51.18 -10.48 -19.97
C TYR A 52 -52.52 -10.54 -20.69
N LEU A 53 -52.94 -11.71 -21.17
CA LEU A 53 -54.25 -11.88 -21.82
C LEU A 53 -55.41 -11.81 -20.83
N SER A 54 -55.26 -12.42 -19.65
CA SER A 54 -56.32 -12.47 -18.64
C SER A 54 -56.43 -11.21 -17.80
N CYS A 55 -55.34 -10.45 -17.63
CA CYS A 55 -55.29 -9.26 -16.76
C CYS A 55 -55.86 -9.52 -15.35
N PRO A 56 -55.39 -10.54 -14.62
CA PRO A 56 -56.04 -10.99 -13.41
C PRO A 56 -55.90 -9.94 -12.31
N SER A 57 -57.00 -9.68 -11.61
CA SER A 57 -56.99 -9.01 -10.32
C SER A 57 -56.56 -9.99 -9.23
N ARG A 58 -56.28 -9.48 -8.02
CA ARG A 58 -55.89 -10.33 -6.88
C ARG A 58 -56.94 -11.41 -6.58
N ASP A 59 -58.22 -11.07 -6.71
CA ASP A 59 -59.33 -11.97 -6.41
C ASP A 59 -59.51 -13.06 -7.47
N ASP A 60 -58.99 -12.87 -8.69
CA ASP A 60 -59.09 -13.83 -9.79
C ASP A 60 -58.10 -14.99 -9.64
N PHE A 61 -57.02 -14.79 -8.87
CA PHE A 61 -56.03 -15.85 -8.65
C PHE A 61 -56.58 -17.00 -7.81
N TYR A 62 -56.17 -18.22 -8.16
CA TYR A 62 -56.47 -19.39 -7.36
C TYR A 62 -55.67 -19.38 -6.06
N VAL A 63 -56.36 -19.52 -4.93
CA VAL A 63 -55.78 -19.55 -3.59
C VAL A 63 -55.61 -21.01 -3.17
N PHE A 64 -54.44 -21.36 -2.63
CA PHE A 64 -54.14 -22.67 -2.09
C PHE A 64 -53.50 -22.55 -0.71
N THR A 65 -53.53 -23.63 0.07
CA THR A 65 -52.91 -23.70 1.40
C THR A 65 -51.51 -24.30 1.29
N LYS A 66 -50.49 -23.48 1.50
CA LYS A 66 -49.08 -23.87 1.47
C LYS A 66 -48.62 -24.37 2.84
N LYS A 67 -47.83 -25.45 2.89
CA LYS A 67 -47.15 -25.92 4.11
C LYS A 67 -45.84 -25.18 4.32
N VAL A 68 -45.68 -24.53 5.47
CA VAL A 68 -44.59 -23.57 5.75
C VAL A 68 -43.61 -23.99 6.89
N PRO A 69 -43.49 -25.25 7.36
CA PRO A 69 -42.69 -25.55 8.56
C PRO A 69 -41.18 -25.29 8.39
N ILE A 70 -40.64 -25.52 7.19
CA ILE A 70 -39.23 -25.25 6.87
C ILE A 70 -38.96 -23.74 6.91
N PHE A 71 -39.86 -22.95 6.32
CA PHE A 71 -39.74 -21.49 6.34
C PHE A 71 -39.91 -20.94 7.76
N LEU A 72 -40.83 -21.45 8.57
CA LEU A 72 -40.97 -21.02 9.98
C LEU A 72 -39.69 -21.29 10.78
N ARG A 73 -38.99 -22.41 10.54
CA ARG A 73 -37.69 -22.67 11.19
C ARG A 73 -36.64 -21.63 10.80
N TYR A 74 -36.58 -21.29 9.51
CA TYR A 74 -35.66 -20.25 9.02
C TYR A 74 -36.05 -18.86 9.55
N LEU A 75 -37.34 -18.52 9.53
CA LEU A 75 -37.86 -17.25 10.05
C LEU A 75 -37.56 -17.11 11.54
N LYS A 76 -37.70 -18.18 12.34
CA LYS A 76 -37.34 -18.16 13.77
C LYS A 76 -35.86 -17.80 13.98
N LEU A 77 -34.97 -18.32 13.14
CA LEU A 77 -33.54 -18.00 13.21
C LEU A 77 -33.32 -16.52 12.89
N ILE A 78 -33.86 -16.03 11.77
CA ILE A 78 -33.66 -14.65 11.33
C ILE A 78 -34.26 -13.64 12.33
N THR A 79 -35.50 -13.85 12.76
CA THR A 79 -36.16 -12.96 13.73
C THR A 79 -35.47 -12.96 15.09
N SER A 80 -34.82 -14.05 15.49
CA SER A 80 -33.99 -14.10 16.69
C SER A 80 -32.67 -13.33 16.54
N LEU A 81 -32.07 -13.31 15.35
CA LEU A 81 -30.86 -12.53 15.06
C LEU A 81 -31.15 -11.03 14.93
N GLU A 82 -32.32 -10.68 14.38
CA GLU A 82 -32.75 -9.28 14.15
C GLU A 82 -33.53 -8.68 15.33
N ASN A 83 -33.69 -9.41 16.45
CA ASN A 83 -34.43 -8.98 17.65
C ASN A 83 -35.90 -8.58 17.41
N ARG A 84 -36.60 -9.26 16.48
CA ARG A 84 -38.01 -9.01 16.13
C ARG A 84 -38.88 -10.26 16.29
N THR A 85 -38.81 -10.86 17.47
CA THR A 85 -39.50 -12.12 17.80
C THR A 85 -41.03 -12.02 17.71
N ASN A 86 -41.60 -10.81 17.85
CA ASN A 86 -43.05 -10.59 17.71
C ASN A 86 -43.55 -10.94 16.30
N ASP A 87 -42.82 -10.56 15.25
CA ASP A 87 -43.17 -10.88 13.85
C ASP A 87 -43.27 -12.38 13.63
N PHE A 88 -42.36 -13.14 14.24
CA PHE A 88 -42.39 -14.60 14.17
C PHE A 88 -43.65 -15.16 14.84
N ILE A 89 -44.02 -14.64 16.02
CA ILE A 89 -45.22 -15.07 16.74
C ILE A 89 -46.48 -14.75 15.92
N ASP A 90 -46.58 -13.54 15.39
CA ASP A 90 -47.75 -13.10 14.63
C ASP A 90 -47.89 -13.84 13.31
N PHE A 91 -46.79 -14.08 12.59
CA PHE A 91 -46.80 -14.87 11.37
C PHE A 91 -47.08 -16.35 11.63
N THR A 92 -46.60 -16.90 12.75
CA THR A 92 -46.90 -18.29 13.13
C THR A 92 -48.39 -18.46 13.40
N LYS A 93 -49.04 -17.51 14.11
CA LYS A 93 -50.50 -17.49 14.31
C LYS A 93 -51.26 -17.42 12.98
N LYS A 94 -50.80 -16.60 12.04
CA LYS A 94 -51.38 -16.50 10.68
C LYS A 94 -51.28 -17.82 9.89
N CYS A 95 -50.29 -18.66 10.20
CA CYS A 95 -49.97 -19.87 9.44
C CYS A 95 -50.33 -21.20 10.15
N GLU A 96 -51.06 -21.19 11.26
CA GLU A 96 -51.32 -22.40 12.08
C GLU A 96 -51.93 -23.57 11.29
N ASN A 97 -52.85 -23.28 10.37
CA ASN A 97 -53.50 -24.27 9.49
C ASN A 97 -52.85 -24.36 8.10
N GLY A 98 -51.65 -23.81 7.94
CA GLY A 98 -51.03 -23.53 6.66
C GLY A 98 -51.31 -22.12 6.16
N LEU A 99 -50.48 -21.64 5.24
CA LEU A 99 -50.57 -20.29 4.69
C LEU A 99 -51.49 -20.30 3.47
N ASN A 100 -52.64 -19.63 3.57
CA ASN A 100 -53.53 -19.41 2.43
C ASN A 100 -52.99 -18.26 1.58
N VAL A 101 -52.60 -18.56 0.34
CA VAL A 101 -51.96 -17.61 -0.56
C VAL A 101 -52.28 -17.91 -2.03
N GLU A 102 -52.21 -16.89 -2.87
CA GLU A 102 -52.37 -16.96 -4.33
C GLU A 102 -51.24 -17.80 -4.95
N LYS A 103 -51.60 -18.83 -5.71
CA LYS A 103 -50.69 -19.90 -6.14
C LYS A 103 -49.51 -19.46 -6.99
N ASP A 104 -49.74 -18.54 -7.93
CA ASP A 104 -48.71 -18.13 -8.89
C ASP A 104 -48.07 -16.78 -8.55
N VAL A 105 -48.25 -16.28 -7.33
CA VAL A 105 -47.63 -15.02 -6.88
C VAL A 105 -46.43 -15.33 -5.96
N TYR A 106 -45.31 -15.66 -6.59
CA TYR A 106 -44.09 -16.08 -5.91
C TYR A 106 -42.80 -15.61 -6.60
N LEU A 107 -41.70 -15.66 -5.86
CA LEU A 107 -40.33 -15.67 -6.37
C LEU A 107 -39.73 -17.06 -6.26
N THR A 108 -38.93 -17.44 -7.25
CA THR A 108 -38.10 -18.63 -7.15
C THR A 108 -36.91 -18.38 -6.22
N LYS A 109 -36.33 -19.46 -5.69
CA LYS A 109 -35.12 -19.38 -4.88
C LYS A 109 -33.96 -18.69 -5.61
N GLU A 110 -33.75 -18.99 -6.89
CA GLU A 110 -32.70 -18.39 -7.71
C GLU A 110 -32.91 -16.88 -7.86
N GLU A 111 -34.13 -16.45 -8.20
CA GLU A 111 -34.47 -15.03 -8.28
C GLU A 111 -34.23 -14.30 -6.95
N LEU A 112 -34.58 -14.93 -5.82
CA LEU A 112 -34.37 -14.34 -4.50
C LEU A 112 -32.88 -14.23 -4.16
N LEU A 113 -32.07 -15.25 -4.47
CA LEU A 113 -30.61 -15.22 -4.30
C LEU A 113 -29.95 -14.16 -5.18
N ASP A 114 -30.39 -14.00 -6.42
CA ASP A 114 -29.91 -12.94 -7.32
C ASP A 114 -30.21 -11.55 -6.76
N ILE A 115 -31.41 -11.36 -6.19
CA ILE A 115 -31.79 -10.10 -5.53
C ILE A 115 -30.92 -9.86 -4.30
N MET A 116 -30.70 -10.88 -3.47
CA MET A 116 -29.83 -10.78 -2.31
C MET A 116 -28.40 -10.41 -2.71
N PHE A 117 -27.87 -11.01 -3.78
CA PHE A 117 -26.54 -10.72 -4.30
C PHE A 117 -26.41 -9.27 -4.77
N ILE A 118 -27.35 -8.79 -5.59
CA ILE A 118 -27.33 -7.42 -6.14
C ILE A 118 -27.45 -6.38 -5.02
N ASN A 119 -28.22 -6.68 -3.96
CA ASN A 119 -28.40 -5.77 -2.83
C ASN A 119 -27.31 -5.88 -1.76
N GLY A 120 -26.28 -6.71 -1.95
CA GLY A 120 -25.12 -6.77 -1.08
C GLY A 120 -25.32 -7.56 0.22
N TYR A 121 -26.23 -8.53 0.25
CA TYR A 121 -26.30 -9.49 1.36
C TYR A 121 -25.02 -10.30 1.46
N SER A 122 -24.68 -10.72 2.68
CA SER A 122 -23.45 -11.45 2.93
C SER A 122 -23.50 -12.86 2.31
N THR A 123 -22.34 -13.37 1.91
CA THR A 123 -22.23 -14.76 1.41
C THR A 123 -22.72 -15.78 2.43
N LYS A 124 -22.59 -15.49 3.73
CA LYS A 124 -23.09 -16.35 4.82
C LYS A 124 -24.61 -16.43 4.82
N GLU A 125 -25.31 -15.29 4.67
CA GLU A 125 -26.78 -15.24 4.62
C GLU A 125 -27.30 -15.91 3.35
N MET A 126 -26.65 -15.66 2.21
CA MET A 126 -27.00 -16.33 0.95
C MET A 126 -26.84 -17.84 1.05
N ASN A 127 -25.73 -18.32 1.62
CA ASN A 127 -25.50 -19.75 1.83
C ASN A 127 -26.49 -20.36 2.82
N ALA A 128 -26.88 -19.61 3.87
CA ALA A 128 -27.89 -20.08 4.83
C ALA A 128 -29.25 -20.28 4.14
N LEU A 129 -29.67 -19.37 3.27
CA LEU A 129 -30.89 -19.52 2.48
C LEU A 129 -30.74 -20.67 1.48
N ASP A 130 -29.59 -20.78 0.82
CA ASP A 130 -29.32 -21.82 -0.17
C ASP A 130 -29.40 -23.23 0.42
N LEU A 131 -28.85 -23.44 1.62
CA LEU A 131 -28.88 -24.72 2.32
C LEU A 131 -30.24 -25.04 2.96
N SER A 132 -31.01 -24.01 3.35
CA SER A 132 -32.26 -24.21 4.08
C SER A 132 -33.42 -24.62 3.18
N PHE A 133 -33.40 -24.23 1.90
CA PHE A 133 -34.51 -24.43 0.96
C PHE A 133 -34.08 -25.22 -0.28
N CYS A 134 -34.96 -26.08 -0.77
CA CYS A 134 -34.75 -26.81 -2.03
C CYS A 134 -34.74 -25.84 -3.24
N SER A 135 -34.11 -26.24 -4.35
CA SER A 135 -34.05 -25.46 -5.59
C SER A 135 -35.43 -25.10 -6.15
N THR A 136 -36.42 -25.99 -5.99
CA THR A 136 -37.80 -25.80 -6.46
C THR A 136 -38.68 -25.01 -5.48
N TYR A 137 -38.13 -24.47 -4.39
CA TYR A 137 -38.92 -23.73 -3.40
C TYR A 137 -39.38 -22.38 -3.96
N GLN A 138 -40.66 -22.08 -3.76
CA GLN A 138 -41.31 -20.86 -4.24
C GLN A 138 -41.68 -19.97 -3.05
N PHE A 139 -40.98 -18.85 -2.90
CA PHE A 139 -41.22 -17.88 -1.83
C PHE A 139 -42.41 -17.00 -2.20
N HIS A 140 -43.48 -17.06 -1.42
CA HIS A 140 -44.66 -16.24 -1.68
C HIS A 140 -44.53 -14.87 -1.03
N TYR A 141 -45.30 -13.88 -1.49
CA TYR A 141 -45.17 -12.51 -1.01
C TYR A 141 -45.35 -12.34 0.52
N PRO A 142 -46.19 -13.10 1.26
CA PRO A 142 -46.26 -12.98 2.72
C PRO A 142 -44.97 -13.48 3.41
N GLU A 143 -44.37 -14.55 2.87
CA GLU A 143 -43.10 -15.10 3.38
C GLU A 143 -41.97 -14.09 3.21
N ILE A 144 -41.87 -13.48 2.03
CA ILE A 144 -40.85 -12.46 1.73
C ILE A 144 -41.08 -11.19 2.55
N SER A 145 -42.33 -10.74 2.66
CA SER A 145 -42.72 -9.57 3.47
C SER A 145 -42.26 -9.72 4.92
N VAL A 146 -42.55 -10.85 5.57
CA VAL A 146 -42.13 -11.08 6.96
C VAL A 146 -40.63 -11.39 7.07
N LEU A 147 -40.02 -12.01 6.06
CA LEU A 147 -38.58 -12.27 6.08
C LEU A 147 -37.75 -10.98 6.05
N PHE A 148 -38.15 -9.99 5.25
CA PHE A 148 -37.40 -8.74 5.05
C PHE A 148 -38.02 -7.51 5.71
N ASN A 149 -39.11 -7.69 6.46
CA ASN A 149 -39.88 -6.60 7.09
C ASN A 149 -40.33 -5.53 6.07
N LEU A 150 -41.00 -5.97 5.01
CA LEU A 150 -41.52 -5.15 3.91
C LEU A 150 -43.05 -5.21 3.84
N ASP A 151 -43.68 -4.21 3.24
CA ASP A 151 -45.13 -4.21 3.04
C ASP A 151 -45.60 -5.32 2.08
N GLU A 152 -46.63 -6.09 2.48
CA GLU A 152 -47.14 -7.21 1.68
C GLU A 152 -47.60 -6.77 0.27
N GLU A 153 -48.14 -5.56 0.12
CA GLU A 153 -48.63 -5.05 -1.17
C GLU A 153 -47.50 -4.81 -2.17
N ASP A 154 -46.36 -4.27 -1.71
CA ASP A 154 -45.21 -4.00 -2.58
C ASP A 154 -44.52 -5.28 -2.99
N VAL A 155 -44.40 -6.23 -2.06
CA VAL A 155 -43.88 -7.56 -2.36
C VAL A 155 -44.81 -8.30 -3.34
N TYR A 156 -46.13 -8.18 -3.18
CA TYR A 156 -47.11 -8.75 -4.12
C TYR A 156 -46.90 -8.18 -5.54
N LYS A 157 -46.81 -6.85 -5.67
CA LYS A 157 -46.54 -6.18 -6.96
C LYS A 157 -45.22 -6.64 -7.56
N TYR A 158 -44.19 -6.81 -6.73
CA TYR A 158 -42.88 -7.28 -7.18
C TYR A 158 -42.91 -8.72 -7.69
N CYS A 159 -43.56 -9.64 -6.95
CA CYS A 159 -43.77 -11.01 -7.39
C CYS A 159 -44.53 -11.06 -8.72
N LEU A 160 -45.61 -10.28 -8.85
CA LEU A 160 -46.39 -10.20 -10.09
C LEU A 160 -45.55 -9.67 -11.26
N LYS A 161 -44.75 -8.63 -11.03
CA LYS A 161 -43.80 -8.12 -12.03
C LYS A 161 -42.80 -9.20 -12.45
N LYS A 162 -42.27 -9.97 -11.50
CA LYS A 162 -41.33 -11.07 -11.79
C LYS A 162 -41.95 -12.20 -12.60
N ARG A 163 -43.19 -12.58 -12.29
CA ARG A 163 -43.95 -13.53 -13.13
C ARG A 163 -44.17 -12.96 -14.54
N SER A 164 -44.41 -11.66 -14.66
CA SER A 164 -44.56 -10.99 -15.97
C SER A 164 -43.27 -10.96 -16.80
N GLU A 165 -42.09 -11.11 -16.20
CA GLU A 165 -40.82 -11.25 -16.95
C GLU A 165 -40.77 -12.59 -17.72
N ASN A 166 -41.54 -13.60 -17.27
CA ASN A 166 -41.63 -14.94 -17.85
C ASN A 166 -43.10 -15.31 -18.18
N PRO A 167 -43.76 -14.61 -19.12
CA PRO A 167 -45.18 -14.81 -19.40
C PRO A 167 -45.51 -16.17 -20.04
N GLN A 168 -44.48 -16.93 -20.47
CA GLN A 168 -44.68 -18.24 -21.08
C GLN A 168 -45.29 -19.26 -20.11
N THR A 169 -45.18 -19.04 -18.80
CA THR A 169 -45.81 -19.89 -17.78
C THR A 169 -47.24 -19.41 -17.52
N LEU A 170 -48.21 -20.29 -17.80
CA LEU A 170 -49.62 -20.03 -17.50
C LEU A 170 -49.84 -19.94 -15.98
N VAL A 171 -50.77 -19.07 -15.58
CA VAL A 171 -51.19 -18.87 -14.20
C VAL A 171 -52.53 -19.57 -13.92
N HIS A 172 -52.72 -20.00 -12.67
CA HIS A 172 -53.92 -20.63 -12.14
C HIS A 172 -54.88 -19.54 -11.68
N LEU A 173 -55.96 -19.38 -12.44
CA LEU A 173 -57.06 -18.48 -12.13
C LEU A 173 -58.26 -19.29 -11.64
N LYS A 174 -59.13 -18.65 -10.88
CA LYS A 174 -60.43 -19.23 -10.51
C LYS A 174 -61.26 -19.45 -11.77
N TYR A 175 -61.89 -20.60 -11.86
CA TYR A 175 -62.77 -20.92 -12.98
C TYR A 175 -64.08 -20.11 -12.85
N GLU A 176 -64.33 -19.23 -13.81
CA GLU A 176 -65.63 -18.60 -13.99
C GLU A 176 -66.41 -19.29 -15.10
N LYS A 177 -67.71 -19.54 -14.88
CA LYS A 177 -68.60 -20.00 -15.96
C LYS A 177 -68.68 -18.94 -17.06
N GLU A 178 -68.73 -19.39 -18.30
CA GLU A 178 -68.84 -18.50 -19.46
C GLU A 178 -70.08 -17.60 -19.37
N LYS A 179 -69.87 -16.30 -19.57
CA LYS A 179 -70.92 -15.27 -19.52
C LYS A 179 -71.50 -15.07 -20.92
N ASN A 180 -72.76 -14.63 -21.00
CA ASN A 180 -73.43 -14.20 -22.25
C ASN A 180 -73.69 -15.27 -23.32
N MET A 181 -73.70 -16.56 -22.97
CA MET A 181 -73.93 -17.68 -23.91
C MET A 181 -75.15 -17.49 -24.83
N LEU A 182 -76.30 -17.10 -24.28
CA LEU A 182 -77.54 -16.91 -25.06
C LEU A 182 -77.43 -15.76 -26.07
N SER A 183 -76.79 -14.66 -25.66
CA SER A 183 -76.55 -13.52 -26.53
C SER A 183 -75.56 -13.88 -27.64
N SER A 184 -74.46 -14.56 -27.31
CA SER A 184 -73.48 -15.05 -28.27
C SER A 184 -74.12 -16.00 -29.29
N TYR A 185 -74.97 -16.93 -28.84
CA TYR A 185 -75.73 -17.81 -29.73
C TYR A 185 -76.61 -17.01 -30.70
N GLY A 186 -77.37 -16.04 -30.20
CA GLY A 186 -78.20 -15.18 -31.04
C GLY A 186 -77.39 -14.41 -32.10
N PHE A 187 -76.24 -13.84 -31.71
CA PHE A 187 -75.35 -13.15 -32.64
C PHE A 187 -74.76 -14.08 -33.70
N ILE A 188 -74.29 -15.27 -33.32
CA ILE A 188 -73.75 -16.26 -34.26
C ILE A 188 -74.84 -16.68 -35.25
N PHE A 189 -76.06 -16.94 -34.76
CA PHE A 189 -77.18 -17.30 -35.60
C PHE A 189 -77.51 -16.22 -36.63
N VAL A 190 -77.64 -14.96 -36.19
CA VAL A 190 -77.91 -13.81 -37.08
C VAL A 190 -76.79 -13.67 -38.12
N PHE A 191 -75.53 -13.78 -37.69
CA PHE A 191 -74.38 -13.67 -38.57
C PHE A 191 -74.36 -14.78 -39.63
N LEU A 192 -74.59 -16.04 -39.24
CA LEU A 192 -74.63 -17.16 -40.18
C LEU A 192 -75.83 -17.08 -41.13
N TYR A 193 -77.00 -16.66 -40.63
CA TYR A 193 -78.20 -16.51 -41.44
C TYR A 193 -77.98 -15.49 -42.57
N PHE A 194 -77.44 -14.32 -42.27
CA PHE A 194 -77.16 -13.30 -43.30
C PHE A 194 -75.90 -13.61 -44.11
N GLY A 195 -74.88 -14.20 -43.49
CA GLY A 195 -73.57 -14.42 -44.10
C GLY A 195 -73.50 -15.64 -45.02
N LEU A 196 -74.32 -16.67 -44.79
CA LEU A 196 -74.36 -17.88 -45.63
C LEU A 196 -75.52 -17.89 -46.63
N ASN A 197 -76.55 -17.04 -46.44
CA ASN A 197 -77.64 -16.89 -47.41
C ASN A 197 -77.22 -16.01 -48.60
N ASN A 198 -76.11 -16.38 -49.23
CA ASN A 198 -75.56 -15.79 -50.43
C ASN A 198 -74.73 -16.85 -51.19
N LEU A 199 -74.31 -16.55 -52.42
CA LEU A 199 -73.49 -17.44 -53.24
C LEU A 199 -71.99 -17.09 -53.19
N VAL A 200 -71.52 -16.42 -52.13
CA VAL A 200 -70.12 -15.96 -52.05
C VAL A 200 -69.14 -17.11 -52.13
N LEU A 201 -69.40 -18.23 -51.44
CA LEU A 201 -68.53 -19.41 -51.42
C LEU A 201 -68.59 -20.25 -52.72
N CYS A 202 -69.61 -20.04 -53.55
CA CYS A 202 -69.78 -20.74 -54.83
C CYS A 202 -69.48 -19.85 -56.04
N ASN A 203 -69.09 -18.59 -55.82
CA ASN A 203 -68.83 -17.63 -56.88
C ASN A 203 -67.56 -18.02 -57.66
N ALA A 204 -67.53 -17.76 -58.97
CA ALA A 204 -66.34 -17.93 -59.81
C ALA A 204 -65.13 -17.14 -59.27
N TRP A 205 -65.38 -15.97 -58.65
CA TRP A 205 -64.34 -15.22 -57.94
C TRP A 205 -63.71 -16.01 -56.79
N PHE A 206 -64.52 -16.72 -55.99
CA PHE A 206 -64.02 -17.53 -54.87
C PHE A 206 -63.16 -18.70 -55.35
N LEU A 207 -63.63 -19.41 -56.39
CA LEU A 207 -62.91 -20.54 -56.98
C LEU A 207 -61.66 -20.13 -57.77
N SER A 208 -61.67 -18.96 -58.44
CA SER A 208 -60.58 -18.53 -59.32
C SER A 208 -59.56 -17.61 -58.66
N LYS A 209 -59.95 -16.90 -57.59
CA LYS A 209 -59.08 -15.94 -56.90
C LYS A 209 -58.91 -16.32 -55.44
N THR A 210 -59.99 -16.44 -54.67
CA THR A 210 -59.85 -16.63 -53.22
C THR A 210 -59.12 -17.92 -52.86
N ILE A 211 -59.60 -19.08 -53.34
CA ILE A 211 -58.96 -20.38 -53.04
C ILE A 211 -57.53 -20.44 -53.59
N PRO A 212 -57.26 -20.17 -54.89
CA PRO A 212 -55.91 -20.31 -55.42
C PRO A 212 -54.89 -19.40 -54.73
N PHE A 213 -55.23 -18.13 -54.45
CA PHE A 213 -54.30 -17.23 -53.76
C PHE A 213 -54.03 -17.68 -52.32
N PHE A 214 -55.07 -18.05 -51.56
CA PHE A 214 -54.87 -18.54 -50.19
C PHE A 214 -54.06 -19.84 -50.15
N SER A 215 -54.34 -20.78 -51.06
CA SER A 215 -53.60 -22.04 -51.14
C SER A 215 -52.13 -21.81 -51.49
N VAL A 216 -51.82 -20.93 -52.44
CA VAL A 216 -50.44 -20.59 -52.79
C VAL A 216 -49.74 -19.87 -51.63
N PHE A 217 -50.38 -18.89 -50.98
CA PHE A 217 -49.80 -18.21 -49.82
C PHE A 217 -49.56 -19.16 -48.66
N TYR A 218 -50.50 -20.05 -48.37
CA TYR A 218 -50.35 -21.06 -47.32
C TYR A 218 -49.24 -22.06 -47.66
N MET A 219 -49.17 -22.54 -48.90
CA MET A 219 -48.14 -23.47 -49.34
C MET A 219 -46.75 -22.84 -49.26
N LEU A 220 -46.58 -21.63 -49.79
CA LEU A 220 -45.31 -20.88 -49.72
C LEU A 220 -44.94 -20.55 -48.27
N GLY A 221 -45.90 -20.06 -47.49
CA GLY A 221 -45.71 -19.74 -46.08
C GLY A 221 -45.31 -20.96 -45.26
N SER A 222 -45.94 -22.11 -45.50
CA SER A 222 -45.62 -23.37 -44.81
C SER A 222 -44.27 -23.94 -45.25
N TYR A 223 -43.91 -23.82 -46.53
CA TYR A 223 -42.65 -24.37 -47.06
C TYR A 223 -41.44 -23.52 -46.65
N PHE A 224 -41.56 -22.19 -46.74
CA PHE A 224 -40.48 -21.23 -46.46
C PHE A 224 -40.58 -20.55 -45.09
N TYR A 225 -41.41 -21.05 -44.17
CA TYR A 225 -41.65 -20.44 -42.85
C TYR A 225 -40.34 -20.10 -42.12
N LYS A 226 -39.45 -21.09 -42.01
CA LYS A 226 -38.17 -20.94 -41.30
C LYS A 226 -37.22 -19.99 -42.01
N ASP A 227 -37.20 -20.00 -43.34
CA ASP A 227 -36.32 -19.14 -44.13
C ASP A 227 -36.74 -17.68 -44.03
N ILE A 228 -38.05 -17.41 -44.10
CA ILE A 228 -38.62 -16.07 -43.92
C ILE A 228 -38.31 -15.56 -42.51
N GLN A 229 -38.53 -16.38 -41.47
CA GLN A 229 -38.22 -16.01 -40.09
C GLN A 229 -36.73 -15.71 -39.90
N LYS A 230 -35.85 -16.57 -40.41
CA LYS A 230 -34.40 -16.39 -40.33
C LYS A 230 -33.96 -15.11 -41.05
N TYR A 231 -34.55 -14.79 -42.19
CA TYR A 231 -34.25 -13.57 -42.93
C TYR A 231 -34.65 -12.32 -42.14
N ILE A 232 -35.87 -12.28 -41.59
CA ILE A 232 -36.36 -11.15 -40.79
C ILE A 232 -35.54 -10.96 -39.51
N ASN A 233 -35.19 -12.06 -38.83
CA ASN A 233 -34.48 -12.00 -37.55
C ASN A 233 -32.97 -11.82 -37.73
N LYS A 234 -32.41 -11.96 -38.93
CA LYS A 234 -30.96 -11.83 -39.17
C LYS A 234 -30.45 -10.47 -38.69
N ASP A 235 -31.06 -9.39 -39.14
CA ASP A 235 -30.60 -8.03 -38.79
C ASP A 235 -30.87 -7.71 -37.32
N ILE A 236 -31.99 -8.20 -36.78
CA ILE A 236 -32.32 -8.05 -35.35
C ILE A 236 -31.27 -8.74 -34.48
N ASN A 237 -30.91 -9.98 -34.81
CA ASN A 237 -29.92 -10.76 -34.08
C ASN A 237 -28.51 -10.16 -34.21
N LEU A 238 -28.14 -9.64 -35.40
CA LEU A 238 -26.88 -8.92 -35.59
C LEU A 238 -26.80 -7.66 -34.72
N MET A 239 -27.87 -6.85 -34.67
CA MET A 239 -27.93 -5.65 -33.83
C MET A 239 -27.87 -5.99 -32.34
N ILE A 240 -28.54 -7.07 -31.93
CA ILE A 240 -28.47 -7.60 -30.57
C ILE A 240 -27.03 -8.01 -30.21
N ASP A 241 -26.37 -8.77 -31.09
CA ASP A 241 -25.01 -9.25 -30.87
C ASP A 241 -23.98 -8.12 -30.84
N GLU A 242 -24.13 -7.11 -31.72
CA GLU A 242 -23.27 -5.94 -31.74
C GLU A 242 -23.44 -5.11 -30.45
N ASN A 243 -24.68 -4.86 -30.03
CA ASN A 243 -24.96 -4.16 -28.77
C ASN A 243 -24.43 -4.91 -27.55
N ASN A 244 -24.54 -6.24 -27.55
CA ASN A 244 -23.96 -7.10 -26.51
C ASN A 244 -22.44 -6.93 -26.41
N LYS A 245 -21.76 -7.04 -27.55
CA LYS A 245 -20.29 -6.89 -27.61
C LYS A 245 -19.87 -5.51 -27.16
N ASN A 246 -20.55 -4.46 -27.64
CA ASN A 246 -20.25 -3.08 -27.25
C ASN A 246 -20.45 -2.85 -25.76
N LYS A 247 -21.54 -3.36 -25.17
CA LYS A 247 -21.79 -3.29 -23.73
C LYS A 247 -20.68 -3.96 -22.93
N LEU A 248 -20.38 -5.23 -23.23
CA LEU A 248 -19.37 -6.00 -22.50
C LEU A 248 -17.97 -5.38 -22.63
N LEU A 249 -17.60 -4.92 -23.82
CA LEU A 249 -16.32 -4.22 -24.03
C LEU A 249 -16.23 -2.93 -23.22
N ALA A 250 -17.31 -2.14 -23.18
CA ALA A 250 -17.33 -0.90 -22.41
C ALA A 250 -17.25 -1.16 -20.90
N GLU A 251 -18.01 -2.13 -20.38
CA GLU A 251 -17.97 -2.55 -18.97
C GLU A 251 -16.56 -3.01 -18.58
N ASP A 252 -15.90 -3.82 -19.42
CA ASP A 252 -14.54 -4.29 -19.20
C ASP A 252 -13.51 -3.14 -19.20
N ILE A 253 -13.61 -2.19 -20.13
CA ILE A 253 -12.72 -1.02 -20.20
C ILE A 253 -12.86 -0.18 -18.92
N ILE A 254 -14.11 0.12 -18.52
CA ILE A 254 -14.40 0.90 -17.32
C ILE A 254 -13.87 0.18 -16.07
N TYR A 255 -14.15 -1.11 -15.95
CA TYR A 255 -13.68 -1.90 -14.81
C TYR A 255 -12.15 -1.94 -14.71
N LYS A 256 -11.44 -2.15 -15.82
CA LYS A 256 -9.97 -2.12 -15.87
C LYS A 256 -9.42 -0.76 -15.48
N GLN A 257 -10.04 0.32 -15.94
CA GLN A 257 -9.62 1.68 -15.63
C GLN A 257 -9.80 2.00 -14.14
N LEU A 258 -10.95 1.66 -13.56
CA LEU A 258 -11.21 1.81 -12.13
C LEU A 258 -10.22 1.01 -11.27
N LYS A 259 -9.86 -0.19 -11.72
CA LYS A 259 -8.86 -1.04 -11.05
C LYS A 259 -7.44 -0.45 -11.09
N LEU A 260 -7.09 0.34 -12.09
CA LEU A 260 -5.81 1.05 -12.13
C LEU A 260 -5.80 2.20 -11.12
N PHE A 261 -6.87 3.00 -11.09
CA PHE A 261 -6.99 4.15 -10.18
C PHE A 261 -7.23 3.79 -8.72
N SER A 262 -7.59 2.54 -8.40
CA SER A 262 -7.79 2.12 -7.01
C SER A 262 -6.54 2.21 -6.14
N LYS A 263 -5.34 2.35 -6.73
CA LYS A 263 -4.07 2.49 -6.01
C LYS A 263 -3.72 3.92 -5.63
N ASP A 264 -4.40 4.91 -6.23
CA ASP A 264 -4.06 6.32 -6.01
C ASP A 264 -4.30 6.75 -4.55
N THR A 265 -5.16 6.03 -3.82
CA THR A 265 -5.40 6.22 -2.39
C THR A 265 -4.18 5.91 -1.52
N GLU A 266 -3.27 5.03 -1.97
CA GLU A 266 -2.07 4.63 -1.20
C GLU A 266 -1.05 5.77 -1.07
N CYS A 267 -1.04 6.72 -2.02
CA CYS A 267 -0.10 7.85 -2.04
C CYS A 267 -0.20 8.70 -0.76
N THR A 268 -1.42 8.92 -0.26
CA THR A 268 -1.64 9.70 0.96
C THR A 268 -1.04 9.01 2.19
N GLU A 269 -1.21 7.69 2.30
CA GLU A 269 -0.63 6.90 3.40
C GLU A 269 0.90 6.92 3.35
N GLN A 270 1.48 6.80 2.14
CA GLN A 270 2.94 6.87 1.95
C GLN A 270 3.50 8.23 2.36
N LEU A 271 2.83 9.34 2.03
CA LEU A 271 3.28 10.68 2.39
C LEU A 271 3.29 10.91 3.93
N ILE A 272 2.30 10.36 4.63
CA ILE A 272 2.27 10.37 6.11
C ILE A 272 3.43 9.55 6.67
N SER A 273 3.69 8.37 6.09
CA SER A 273 4.79 7.49 6.52
C SER A 273 6.16 8.15 6.32
N PHE A 274 6.35 8.93 5.24
CA PHE A 274 7.60 9.61 4.94
C PHE A 274 8.00 10.60 6.03
N LYS A 275 7.05 11.40 6.53
CA LYS A 275 7.30 12.35 7.65
C LYS A 275 7.77 11.62 8.92
N GLN A 276 7.12 10.50 9.25
CA GLN A 276 7.49 9.70 10.41
C GLN A 276 8.88 9.07 10.23
N TYR A 277 9.16 8.53 9.05
CA TYR A 277 10.45 7.95 8.70
C TYR A 277 11.60 8.95 8.81
N CYS A 278 11.45 10.16 8.26
CA CYS A 278 12.46 11.22 8.33
C CYS A 278 12.81 11.62 9.78
N ASN A 279 11.81 11.71 10.67
CA ASN A 279 12.04 12.02 12.09
C ASN A 279 12.85 10.94 12.80
N VAL A 280 12.61 9.67 12.48
CA VAL A 280 13.39 8.54 13.03
C VAL A 280 14.80 8.53 12.45
N LEU A 281 14.94 8.79 11.15
CA LEU A 281 16.22 8.82 10.46
C LEU A 281 17.15 9.91 11.04
N ILE A 282 16.64 11.12 11.28
CA ILE A 282 17.42 12.23 11.87
C ILE A 282 17.98 11.84 13.24
N LYS A 283 17.17 11.19 14.10
CA LYS A 283 17.63 10.73 15.43
C LYS A 283 18.73 9.67 15.34
N LYS A 284 18.62 8.74 14.40
CA LYS A 284 19.65 7.73 14.16
C LYS A 284 20.92 8.36 13.60
N TYR A 285 20.78 9.28 12.66
CA TYR A 285 21.89 9.99 12.03
C TYR A 285 22.72 10.78 13.05
N THR A 286 22.08 11.53 13.95
CA THR A 286 22.81 12.31 14.98
C THR A 286 23.60 11.40 15.92
N HIS A 287 23.03 10.26 16.34
CA HIS A 287 23.73 9.27 17.15
C HIS A 287 24.94 8.68 16.41
N SER A 288 24.76 8.27 15.15
CA SER A 288 25.83 7.75 14.31
C SER A 288 26.95 8.78 14.08
N TYR A 289 26.60 10.06 13.88
CA TYR A 289 27.58 11.14 13.70
C TYR A 289 28.40 11.38 14.97
N ILE A 290 27.79 11.36 16.15
CA ILE A 290 28.51 11.48 17.43
C ILE A 290 29.51 10.32 17.59
N ASN A 291 29.10 9.09 17.28
CA ASN A 291 29.99 7.92 17.35
C ASN A 291 31.13 8.02 16.35
N PHE A 292 30.87 8.50 15.14
CA PHE A 292 31.90 8.77 14.14
C PHE A 292 32.95 9.77 14.66
N GLN A 293 32.52 10.88 15.28
CA GLN A 293 33.44 11.87 15.85
C GLN A 293 34.23 11.30 17.03
N LYS A 294 33.62 10.49 17.90
CA LYS A 294 34.33 9.78 18.99
C LYS A 294 35.43 8.86 18.46
N ASN A 295 35.13 8.08 17.42
CA ASN A 295 36.10 7.20 16.79
C ASN A 295 37.25 7.99 16.18
N LYS A 296 36.97 9.15 15.56
CA LYS A 296 38.03 10.03 15.03
C LYS A 296 38.98 10.53 16.12
N ILE A 297 38.46 10.94 17.28
CA ILE A 297 39.27 11.35 18.43
C ILE A 297 40.18 10.20 18.90
N VAL A 298 39.62 8.99 19.03
CA VAL A 298 40.39 7.80 19.43
C VAL A 298 41.47 7.48 18.40
N GLU A 299 41.14 7.46 17.11
CA GLU A 299 42.09 7.22 16.02
C GLU A 299 43.27 8.22 16.03
N THR A 300 43.00 9.51 16.25
CA THR A 300 44.06 10.53 16.32
C THR A 300 44.94 10.39 17.55
N LEU A 301 44.36 10.08 18.71
CA LEU A 301 45.12 9.86 19.94
C LEU A 301 45.98 8.61 19.86
N GLU A 302 45.45 7.51 19.33
CA GLU A 302 46.23 6.28 19.10
C GLU A 302 47.40 6.50 18.15
N LYS A 303 47.18 7.26 17.06
CA LYS A 303 48.27 7.64 16.14
C LYS A 303 49.33 8.45 16.86
N LYS A 304 48.95 9.42 17.70
CA LYS A 304 49.89 10.26 18.44
C LYS A 304 50.67 9.47 19.49
N LEU A 305 50.01 8.57 20.22
CA LEU A 305 50.67 7.69 21.19
C LEU A 305 51.68 6.75 20.52
N LYS A 306 51.35 6.21 19.34
CA LYS A 306 52.28 5.41 18.54
C LYS A 306 53.48 6.22 18.06
N GLU A 307 53.26 7.47 17.64
CA GLU A 307 54.35 8.39 17.24
C GLU A 307 55.30 8.67 18.41
N ILE A 308 54.76 9.01 19.59
CA ILE A 308 55.54 9.25 20.82
C ILE A 308 56.35 8.01 21.19
N TYR A 309 55.73 6.83 21.18
CA TYR A 309 56.41 5.57 21.50
C TYR A 309 57.57 5.28 20.54
N ASN A 310 57.37 5.48 19.23
CA ASN A 310 58.41 5.27 18.23
C ASN A 310 59.58 6.27 18.40
N ASP A 311 59.27 7.54 18.67
CA ASP A 311 60.29 8.56 18.91
C ASP A 311 61.07 8.30 20.21
N GLU A 312 60.42 7.80 21.26
CA GLU A 312 61.07 7.38 22.50
C GLU A 312 62.03 6.19 22.28
N GLN A 313 61.63 5.18 21.50
CA GLN A 313 62.51 4.06 21.14
C GLN A 313 63.71 4.54 20.31
N ASN A 314 63.47 5.42 19.33
CA ASN A 314 64.54 6.02 18.52
C ASN A 314 65.51 6.83 19.40
N TYR A 315 64.99 7.62 20.33
CA TYR A 315 65.78 8.37 21.30
C TYR A 315 66.67 7.44 22.15
N LYS A 316 66.09 6.38 22.71
CA LYS A 316 66.81 5.37 23.50
C LYS A 316 67.92 4.69 22.70
N ASN A 317 67.63 4.22 21.49
CA ASN A 317 68.62 3.59 20.61
C ASN A 317 69.75 4.55 20.24
N SER A 318 69.39 5.80 19.96
CA SER A 318 70.35 6.84 19.59
C SER A 318 71.26 7.26 20.75
N LEU A 319 70.79 7.19 22.01
CA LEU A 319 71.63 7.38 23.19
C LEU A 319 72.58 6.20 23.42
N GLN A 320 72.10 4.96 23.24
CA GLN A 320 72.94 3.76 23.34
C GLN A 320 74.10 3.79 22.33
N ASN A 321 73.83 4.19 21.09
CA ASN A 321 74.87 4.30 20.05
C ASN A 321 75.94 5.35 20.41
N ILE A 322 75.53 6.54 20.86
CA ILE A 322 76.48 7.58 21.30
C ILE A 322 77.36 7.09 22.44
N LEU A 323 76.76 6.41 23.42
CA LEU A 323 77.48 5.85 24.55
C LEU A 323 78.57 4.87 24.08
N ILE A 324 78.22 3.97 23.16
CA ILE A 324 79.15 2.99 22.59
C ILE A 324 80.27 3.70 21.81
N GLU A 325 79.94 4.69 20.98
CA GLU A 325 80.92 5.44 20.19
C GLU A 325 81.93 6.20 21.06
N GLU A 326 81.49 6.85 22.15
CA GLU A 326 82.39 7.57 23.06
C GLU A 326 83.29 6.62 23.86
N ILE A 327 82.78 5.45 24.27
CA ILE A 327 83.61 4.40 24.88
C ILE A 327 84.68 3.95 23.89
N ILE A 328 84.31 3.68 22.63
CA ILE A 328 85.24 3.25 21.58
C ILE A 328 86.31 4.33 21.33
N LYS A 329 85.92 5.60 21.18
CA LYS A 329 86.87 6.71 20.98
C LYS A 329 87.87 6.80 22.14
N LYS A 330 87.41 6.70 23.38
CA LYS A 330 88.30 6.77 24.54
C LYS A 330 89.21 5.55 24.66
N ILE A 331 88.74 4.36 24.28
CA ILE A 331 89.60 3.18 24.14
C ILE A 331 90.72 3.45 23.13
N TYR A 332 90.40 3.99 21.95
CA TYR A 332 91.41 4.35 20.94
C TYR A 332 92.39 5.42 21.42
N GLU A 333 91.91 6.44 22.14
CA GLU A 333 92.77 7.46 22.74
C GLU A 333 93.70 6.87 23.80
N LYS A 334 93.19 5.99 24.66
CA LYS A 334 93.96 5.36 25.73
C LYS A 334 95.01 4.39 25.19
N ILE A 335 94.68 3.61 24.16
CA ILE A 335 95.65 2.75 23.45
C ILE A 335 96.79 3.58 22.83
N LYS A 336 96.49 4.77 22.29
CA LYS A 336 97.51 5.64 21.68
C LYS A 336 98.43 6.33 22.69
N THR A 337 97.90 6.68 23.86
CA THR A 337 98.59 7.53 24.84
C THR A 337 99.30 6.73 25.93
N ASP A 338 98.73 5.59 26.32
CA ASP A 338 99.21 4.79 27.43
C ASP A 338 99.82 3.48 26.92
N LYS A 339 101.15 3.46 26.77
CA LYS A 339 101.88 2.26 26.38
C LYS A 339 101.66 1.10 27.36
N THR A 340 101.48 1.38 28.65
CA THR A 340 101.26 0.33 29.65
C THR A 340 99.90 -0.34 29.48
N PHE A 341 98.88 0.41 29.04
CA PHE A 341 97.56 -0.12 28.70
C PHE A 341 97.58 -0.93 27.39
N ALA A 342 98.34 -0.48 26.39
CA ALA A 342 98.52 -1.24 25.15
C ALA A 342 99.27 -2.57 25.41
N ASP A 343 100.32 -2.52 26.24
CA ASP A 343 101.09 -3.70 26.64
C ASP A 343 100.26 -4.65 27.52
N SER A 344 99.38 -4.15 28.39
CA SER A 344 98.47 -4.99 29.17
C SER A 344 97.41 -5.66 28.30
N ILE A 345 96.86 -4.96 27.29
CA ILE A 345 95.96 -5.57 26.29
C ILE A 345 96.68 -6.66 25.49
N LEU A 346 97.94 -6.43 25.11
CA LEU A 346 98.76 -7.43 24.43
C LEU A 346 99.02 -8.64 25.33
N ASN A 347 99.35 -8.41 26.61
CA ASN A 347 99.53 -9.48 27.59
C ASN A 347 98.23 -10.25 27.85
N ASP A 348 97.08 -9.59 27.88
CA ASP A 348 95.77 -10.28 27.97
C ASP A 348 95.48 -11.10 26.71
N GLY A 349 95.88 -10.62 25.54
CA GLY A 349 95.84 -11.39 24.30
C GLY A 349 96.70 -12.66 24.40
N ILE A 350 97.90 -12.55 24.96
CA ILE A 350 98.80 -13.69 25.21
C ILE A 350 98.19 -14.64 26.26
N ASN A 351 97.62 -14.12 27.34
CA ASN A 351 96.97 -14.89 28.40
C ASN A 351 95.71 -15.61 27.89
N ASN A 352 94.90 -14.97 27.05
CA ASN A 352 93.73 -15.58 26.42
C ASN A 352 94.12 -16.71 25.45
N ILE A 353 95.23 -16.57 24.72
CA ILE A 353 95.79 -17.67 23.92
C ILE A 353 96.24 -18.83 24.82
N GLN A 354 96.68 -18.54 26.05
CA GLN A 354 97.05 -19.52 27.08
C GLN A 354 95.84 -20.05 27.89
N ASN A 355 94.60 -19.73 27.51
CA ASN A 355 93.35 -20.06 28.24
C ASN A 355 93.30 -19.53 29.69
N ILE A 356 94.06 -18.47 30.01
CA ILE A 356 94.03 -17.79 31.30
C ILE A 356 93.06 -16.62 31.19
N ASN A 357 91.77 -16.92 31.36
CA ASN A 357 90.67 -15.97 31.09
C ASN A 357 90.34 -15.05 32.29
N GLN A 358 91.33 -14.66 33.09
CA GLN A 358 91.10 -13.86 34.29
C GLN A 358 91.66 -12.45 34.12
N ASN A 359 90.77 -11.47 34.23
CA ASN A 359 91.04 -10.02 34.25
C ASN A 359 91.43 -9.36 32.93
N ASP A 360 90.66 -9.60 31.87
CA ASP A 360 90.75 -8.81 30.62
C ASP A 360 90.67 -7.31 30.91
N THR A 361 91.77 -6.60 30.64
CA THR A 361 91.97 -5.19 30.90
C THR A 361 91.00 -4.34 30.07
N LEU A 362 90.63 -4.77 28.87
CA LEU A 362 89.66 -4.07 28.01
C LEU A 362 88.24 -4.18 28.61
N ILE A 363 87.84 -5.39 29.01
CA ILE A 363 86.52 -5.62 29.62
C ILE A 363 86.40 -4.86 30.94
N ASN A 364 87.42 -4.90 31.78
CA ASN A 364 87.45 -4.17 33.04
C ASN A 364 87.43 -2.65 32.81
N TYR A 365 88.13 -2.17 31.78
CA TYR A 365 88.08 -0.76 31.39
C TYR A 365 86.67 -0.35 30.95
N VAL A 366 86.03 -1.09 30.05
CA VAL A 366 84.63 -0.84 29.64
C VAL A 366 83.67 -0.90 30.82
N LYS A 367 83.80 -1.89 31.73
CA LYS A 367 82.98 -1.98 32.94
C LYS A 367 83.17 -0.77 33.86
N SER A 368 84.40 -0.30 34.06
CA SER A 368 84.68 0.88 34.87
C SER A 368 84.09 2.16 34.25
N GLU A 369 84.20 2.33 32.93
CA GLU A 369 83.58 3.47 32.23
C GLU A 369 82.05 3.41 32.29
N LEU A 370 81.44 2.22 32.12
CA LEU A 370 80.00 2.02 32.32
C LEU A 370 79.56 2.29 33.77
N GLN A 371 80.34 1.89 34.77
CA GLN A 371 80.06 2.21 36.17
C GLN A 371 80.17 3.71 36.45
N ASN A 372 81.13 4.40 35.84
CA ASN A 372 81.26 5.86 35.95
C ASN A 372 80.05 6.57 35.32
N ILE A 373 79.52 6.06 34.20
CA ILE A 373 78.28 6.55 33.58
C ILE A 373 77.06 6.25 34.49
N GLN A 374 76.94 5.04 35.04
CA GLN A 374 75.86 4.69 35.96
C GLN A 374 75.86 5.57 37.22
N LYS A 375 77.04 5.93 37.73
CA LYS A 375 77.20 6.82 38.89
C LYS A 375 77.11 8.31 38.53
N MET A 376 76.94 8.65 37.25
CA MET A 376 76.93 10.03 36.75
C MET A 376 78.14 10.83 37.25
N ASP A 377 79.33 10.22 37.26
CA ASP A 377 80.53 10.88 37.77
C ASP A 377 80.99 12.00 36.81
N GLN A 378 80.60 13.23 37.12
CA GLN A 378 80.88 14.44 36.34
C GLN A 378 82.38 14.72 36.17
N LYS A 379 83.25 14.05 36.94
CA LYS A 379 84.71 14.15 36.77
C LYS A 379 85.22 13.39 35.56
N ASN A 380 84.43 12.45 35.02
CA ASN A 380 84.82 11.65 33.86
C ASN A 380 84.39 12.31 32.54
N SER A 381 85.34 12.48 31.63
CA SER A 381 85.12 13.10 30.31
C SER A 381 84.10 12.39 29.42
N ILE A 382 83.86 11.07 29.61
CA ILE A 382 82.77 10.38 28.88
C ILE A 382 81.42 10.86 29.39
N VAL A 383 81.27 10.96 30.71
CA VAL A 383 80.01 11.30 31.36
C VAL A 383 79.60 12.71 30.97
N THR A 384 80.53 13.66 30.93
CA THR A 384 80.23 15.03 30.48
C THR A 384 79.79 15.08 29.02
N LYS A 385 80.49 14.40 28.10
CA LYS A 385 80.11 14.35 26.68
C LYS A 385 78.77 13.64 26.43
N VAL A 386 78.51 12.53 27.13
CA VAL A 386 77.24 11.80 27.03
C VAL A 386 76.10 12.62 27.63
N LEU A 387 76.32 13.34 28.72
CA LEU A 387 75.33 14.25 29.31
C LEU A 387 75.03 15.45 28.42
N GLU A 388 76.03 16.05 27.77
CA GLU A 388 75.83 17.11 26.78
C GLU A 388 74.98 16.63 25.60
N GLN A 389 75.29 15.44 25.07
CA GLN A 389 74.51 14.82 23.99
C GLN A 389 73.10 14.42 24.45
N TYR A 390 72.95 13.97 25.70
CA TYR A 390 71.66 13.65 26.29
C TYR A 390 70.79 14.90 26.41
N GLU A 391 71.31 16.00 26.97
CA GLU A 391 70.55 17.25 27.11
C GLU A 391 70.19 17.85 25.74
N LEU A 392 71.09 17.79 24.75
CA LEU A 392 70.79 18.22 23.37
C LEU A 392 69.64 17.40 22.76
N LYS A 393 69.70 16.07 22.82
CA LYS A 393 68.64 15.21 22.26
C LYS A 393 67.35 15.28 23.06
N LYS A 394 67.41 15.44 24.37
CA LYS A 394 66.25 15.65 25.24
C LYS A 394 65.54 16.95 24.86
N GLN A 395 66.28 18.03 24.62
CA GLN A 395 65.71 19.28 24.11
C GLN A 395 65.05 19.08 22.74
N GLN A 396 65.67 18.32 21.82
CA GLN A 396 65.07 17.99 20.53
C GLN A 396 63.78 17.14 20.65
N TYR A 397 63.76 16.16 21.56
CA TYR A 397 62.59 15.32 21.83
C TYR A 397 61.45 16.13 22.45
N LEU A 398 61.75 16.91 23.49
CA LEU A 398 60.78 17.77 24.16
C LEU A 398 60.26 18.86 23.21
N ALA A 399 61.10 19.38 22.32
CA ALA A 399 60.68 20.36 21.30
C ALA A 399 59.57 19.82 20.39
N LYS A 400 59.48 18.50 20.16
CA LYS A 400 58.41 17.91 19.35
C LYS A 400 57.06 17.84 20.06
N TYR A 401 57.03 17.85 21.39
CA TYR A 401 55.82 17.56 22.18
C TYR A 401 55.49 18.61 23.25
N ILE A 402 56.25 19.71 23.31
CA ILE A 402 56.01 20.84 24.21
C ILE A 402 55.65 22.08 23.37
N ILE A 403 54.91 23.01 23.98
CA ILE A 403 54.65 24.34 23.42
C ILE A 403 55.88 25.20 23.59
N HIS A 404 56.36 25.79 22.51
CA HIS A 404 57.55 26.63 22.58
C HIS A 404 57.24 27.97 23.25
N THR A 405 58.22 28.53 23.95
CA THR A 405 58.09 29.84 24.61
C THR A 405 57.74 30.95 23.62
N HIS A 406 58.19 30.88 22.37
CA HIS A 406 57.83 31.85 21.33
C HIS A 406 56.35 31.75 20.92
N GLU A 407 55.79 30.55 20.78
CA GLU A 407 54.37 30.32 20.48
C GLU A 407 53.50 30.84 21.63
N LEU A 408 53.93 30.58 22.87
CA LEU A 408 53.24 31.05 24.07
C LEU A 408 53.26 32.59 24.15
N ASN A 409 54.36 33.24 23.80
CA ASN A 409 54.45 34.70 23.73
C ASN A 409 53.57 35.27 22.61
N GLN A 410 53.48 34.61 21.46
CA GLN A 410 52.54 35.00 20.39
C GLN A 410 51.09 34.92 20.86
N ILE A 411 50.71 33.82 21.53
CA ILE A 411 49.37 33.65 22.10
C ILE A 411 49.10 34.72 23.16
N LYS A 412 50.04 34.99 24.08
CA LYS A 412 49.91 36.07 25.08
C LYS A 412 49.74 37.44 24.44
N ASN A 413 50.48 37.73 23.37
CA ASN A 413 50.32 38.98 22.61
C ASN A 413 48.93 39.08 21.96
N ILE A 414 48.42 37.98 21.39
CA ILE A 414 47.07 37.91 20.82
C ILE A 414 46.00 38.05 21.91
N ILE A 415 46.15 37.43 23.08
CA ILE A 415 45.24 37.56 24.22
C ILE A 415 45.19 39.01 24.71
N ASN A 416 46.34 39.65 24.88
CA ASN A 416 46.44 41.04 25.34
C ASN A 416 45.76 42.02 24.37
N LYS A 417 45.90 41.79 23.07
CA LYS A 417 45.25 42.60 22.02
C LYS A 417 43.75 42.35 21.93
N SER A 418 43.33 41.08 21.93
CA SER A 418 41.93 40.70 21.70
C SER A 418 41.04 40.84 22.92
N LYS A 419 41.60 40.75 24.15
CA LYS A 419 40.83 40.58 25.40
C LYS A 419 39.77 39.48 25.27
N LEU A 420 40.14 38.36 24.63
CA LEU A 420 39.27 37.21 24.31
C LEU A 420 38.11 37.53 23.32
N ASN A 421 38.10 38.70 22.71
CA ASN A 421 37.19 39.03 21.63
C ASN A 421 37.91 38.95 20.29
N ILE A 422 37.69 37.86 19.57
CA ILE A 422 38.38 37.54 18.30
C ILE A 422 38.08 38.59 17.23
N ASN A 423 36.93 39.27 17.31
CA ASN A 423 36.52 40.30 16.37
C ASN A 423 37.46 41.53 16.36
N ASN A 424 38.33 41.67 17.37
CA ASN A 424 39.30 42.75 17.46
C ASN A 424 40.62 42.45 16.72
N LEU A 425 40.81 41.22 16.22
CA LEU A 425 42.02 40.80 15.53
C LEU A 425 41.99 41.18 14.05
N ASN A 426 43.15 41.59 13.53
CA ASN A 426 43.31 41.79 12.09
C ASN A 426 43.32 40.45 11.35
N HIS A 427 43.04 40.43 10.04
CA HIS A 427 43.06 39.21 9.21
C HIS A 427 44.35 38.41 9.33
N ILE A 428 45.50 39.09 9.44
CA ILE A 428 46.81 38.45 9.60
C ILE A 428 46.90 37.76 10.97
N GLU A 429 46.55 38.46 12.05
CA GLU A 429 46.59 37.93 13.42
C GLU A 429 45.60 36.78 13.63
N TYR A 430 44.44 36.83 12.95
CA TYR A 430 43.47 35.75 12.94
C TYR A 430 44.01 34.49 12.26
N ASN A 431 44.69 34.66 11.12
CA ASN A 431 45.33 33.54 10.42
C ASN A 431 46.51 32.97 11.21
N GLU A 432 47.30 33.82 11.88
CA GLU A 432 48.34 33.39 12.81
C GLU A 432 47.74 32.58 13.97
N LEU A 433 46.64 33.03 14.56
CA LEU A 433 45.93 32.29 15.60
C LEU A 433 45.42 30.93 15.11
N LEU A 434 44.85 30.86 13.90
CA LEU A 434 44.42 29.60 13.30
C LEU A 434 45.59 28.64 13.05
N GLN A 435 46.71 29.16 12.56
CA GLN A 435 47.92 28.36 12.36
C GLN A 435 48.46 27.84 13.69
N LEU A 436 48.51 28.67 14.73
CA LEU A 436 48.90 28.28 16.08
C LEU A 436 47.97 27.21 16.65
N PHE A 437 46.66 27.40 16.53
CA PHE A 437 45.64 26.43 16.95
C PHE A 437 45.86 25.07 16.28
N ASN A 438 46.01 25.04 14.95
CA ASN A 438 46.23 23.80 14.20
C ASN A 438 47.56 23.15 14.57
N THR A 439 48.63 23.93 14.69
CA THR A 439 49.97 23.42 15.00
C THR A 439 50.01 22.80 16.39
N ILE A 440 49.46 23.48 17.39
CA ILE A 440 49.42 23.00 18.78
C ILE A 440 48.53 21.78 18.91
N ASN A 441 47.31 21.80 18.36
CA ASN A 441 46.42 20.63 18.44
C ASN A 441 46.99 19.41 17.72
N ASN A 442 47.58 19.59 16.53
CA ASN A 442 48.26 18.50 15.82
C ASN A 442 49.48 17.98 16.59
N ARG A 443 50.20 18.86 17.30
CA ARG A 443 51.34 18.46 18.15
C ARG A 443 50.90 17.58 19.32
N PHE A 444 49.79 17.92 19.98
CA PHE A 444 49.24 17.13 21.09
C PHE A 444 48.33 15.97 20.67
N GLY A 445 47.91 15.92 19.41
CA GLY A 445 46.97 14.91 18.91
C GLY A 445 45.50 15.19 19.26
N PHE A 446 45.16 16.43 19.58
CA PHE A 446 43.77 16.84 19.79
C PHE A 446 43.05 16.98 18.45
N TYR A 447 41.93 16.28 18.31
CA TYR A 447 41.10 16.34 17.12
C TYR A 447 39.92 17.28 17.33
N VAL A 448 39.82 18.29 16.47
CA VAL A 448 38.67 19.17 16.35
C VAL A 448 38.24 19.16 14.90
N ASN A 449 36.96 18.85 14.65
CA ASN A 449 36.41 18.90 13.30
C ASN A 449 36.23 20.36 12.89
N ASP A 450 37.02 20.80 11.92
CA ASP A 450 37.03 22.16 11.40
C ASP A 450 36.22 22.32 10.11
N ASP A 451 35.60 21.25 9.61
CA ASP A 451 34.80 21.28 8.40
C ASP A 451 33.53 22.12 8.61
N SER A 452 33.35 23.15 7.78
CA SER A 452 32.13 23.95 7.77
C SER A 452 30.97 23.15 7.18
N ILE A 453 29.80 23.20 7.85
CA ILE A 453 28.58 22.61 7.29
C ILE A 453 28.24 23.34 5.99
N SER A 454 28.04 22.57 4.91
CA SER A 454 27.70 23.09 3.58
C SER A 454 26.29 23.69 3.53
N ASN A 455 26.13 24.76 2.75
CA ASN A 455 24.82 25.37 2.51
C ASN A 455 23.92 24.46 1.66
N ILE A 456 22.61 24.62 1.83
CA ILE A 456 21.58 23.89 1.08
C ILE A 456 21.20 24.70 -0.16
N THR A 457 21.01 24.03 -1.29
CA THR A 457 20.47 24.60 -2.53
C THR A 457 18.95 24.42 -2.60
N SER A 458 18.22 25.46 -3.02
CA SER A 458 16.78 25.36 -3.26
C SER A 458 16.52 24.80 -4.65
N SER A 459 15.58 23.86 -4.78
CA SER A 459 15.07 23.37 -6.07
C SER A 459 14.01 24.31 -6.64
N ASP A 460 13.16 24.86 -5.77
CA ASP A 460 11.91 25.52 -6.16
C ASP A 460 11.75 26.89 -5.50
N SER A 461 10.92 27.76 -6.08
CA SER A 461 10.68 29.10 -5.56
C SER A 461 10.02 29.10 -4.18
N GLU A 462 9.16 28.12 -3.90
CA GLU A 462 8.45 27.99 -2.61
C GLU A 462 9.40 27.63 -1.46
N SER A 463 10.41 26.81 -1.72
CA SER A 463 11.40 26.41 -0.72
C SER A 463 12.46 27.48 -0.46
N LYS A 464 12.58 28.49 -1.33
CA LYS A 464 13.63 29.51 -1.27
C LYS A 464 13.69 30.27 0.05
N SER A 465 12.53 30.68 0.59
CA SER A 465 12.47 31.42 1.87
C SER A 465 12.94 30.56 3.04
N PHE A 466 12.52 29.29 3.08
CA PHE A 466 12.93 28.31 4.07
C PHE A 466 14.43 27.98 3.95
N THR A 467 14.93 27.74 2.75
CA THR A 467 16.36 27.49 2.49
C THR A 467 17.22 28.69 2.88
N GLN A 468 16.77 29.91 2.62
CA GLN A 468 17.47 31.13 3.05
C GLN A 468 17.56 31.24 4.57
N GLN A 469 16.48 30.92 5.29
CA GLN A 469 16.48 30.88 6.75
C GLN A 469 17.46 29.83 7.27
N ILE A 470 17.44 28.61 6.73
CA ILE A 470 18.37 27.54 7.13
C ILE A 470 19.82 27.94 6.84
N ASN A 471 20.12 28.44 5.65
CA ASN A 471 21.48 28.85 5.30
C ASN A 471 21.98 29.98 6.21
N LYS A 472 21.11 30.92 6.61
CA LYS A 472 21.45 31.92 7.62
C LYS A 472 21.81 31.26 8.96
N PHE A 473 21.00 30.31 9.43
CA PHE A 473 21.32 29.54 10.64
C PHE A 473 22.62 28.75 10.53
N ILE A 474 22.91 28.13 9.37
CA ILE A 474 24.17 27.41 9.12
C ILE A 474 25.36 28.38 9.21
N ILE A 475 25.29 29.53 8.55
CA ILE A 475 26.34 30.55 8.57
C ILE A 475 26.58 31.06 10.00
N ASP A 476 25.51 31.39 10.72
CA ASP A 476 25.59 31.88 12.10
C ASP A 476 26.15 30.81 13.04
N THR A 477 25.79 29.55 12.85
CA THR A 477 26.30 28.41 13.64
C THR A 477 27.76 28.13 13.35
N ASN A 478 28.18 28.11 12.08
CA ASN A 478 29.59 27.94 11.68
C ASN A 478 30.45 29.06 12.28
N LYS A 479 30.00 30.33 12.21
CA LYS A 479 30.69 31.48 12.83
C LYS A 479 30.77 31.34 14.35
N SER A 480 29.66 30.99 15.00
CA SER A 480 29.59 30.80 16.45
C SER A 480 30.50 29.67 16.92
N PHE A 481 30.57 28.57 16.18
CA PHE A 481 31.45 27.44 16.45
C PHE A 481 32.92 27.85 16.35
N GLN A 482 33.32 28.48 15.23
CA GLN A 482 34.70 28.96 15.03
C GLN A 482 35.12 29.95 16.12
N HIS A 483 34.23 30.87 16.49
CA HIS A 483 34.48 31.81 17.58
C HIS A 483 34.66 31.10 18.93
N LYS A 484 33.72 30.22 19.31
CA LYS A 484 33.81 29.48 20.58
C LYS A 484 35.04 28.59 20.67
N LYS A 485 35.41 27.92 19.58
CA LYS A 485 36.60 27.07 19.46
C LYS A 485 37.87 27.86 19.79
N LEU A 486 38.06 28.99 19.12
CA LEU A 486 39.23 29.84 19.31
C LEU A 486 39.22 30.54 20.68
N VAL A 487 38.06 30.96 21.20
CA VAL A 487 37.97 31.50 22.56
C VAL A 487 38.33 30.44 23.61
N ALA A 488 37.84 29.20 23.45
CA ALA A 488 38.20 28.10 24.33
C ALA A 488 39.71 27.85 24.32
N PHE A 489 40.33 27.83 23.13
CA PHE A 489 41.78 27.75 22.99
C PHE A 489 42.52 28.88 23.73
N LEU A 490 42.11 30.13 23.53
CA LEU A 490 42.74 31.29 24.21
C LEU A 490 42.57 31.25 25.74
N ARG A 491 41.44 30.75 26.25
CA ARG A 491 41.19 30.64 27.70
C ARG A 491 42.15 29.67 28.38
N GLU A 492 42.50 28.55 27.74
CA GLU A 492 43.46 27.59 28.29
C GLU A 492 44.85 28.21 28.51
N PHE A 493 45.23 29.22 27.71
CA PHE A 493 46.51 29.92 27.83
C PHE A 493 46.45 31.20 28.68
N GLN A 494 45.30 31.57 29.24
CA GLN A 494 45.16 32.79 30.02
C GLN A 494 45.85 32.70 31.40
N HIS A 495 45.99 31.48 31.93
CA HIS A 495 46.52 31.21 33.27
C HIS A 495 47.96 30.69 33.28
N ILE A 496 48.57 30.54 32.10
CA ILE A 496 49.96 30.09 31.87
C ILE A 496 50.77 31.30 31.43
#